data_AF-A0A3Q8C2Q7-F1
#
_entry.id   AF-A0A3Q8C2Q7-F1
#
_cell.length_a   1.000
_cell.length_b   1.000
_cell.length_c   1.000
_cell.angle_alpha   90.00
_cell.angle_beta   90.00
_cell.angle_gamma   90.00
#
_symmetry.space_group_name_H-M   'P 1'
#
loop_
_entity.id
_entity.type
_entity.pdbx_description
1 polymer ?
#
loop_
_entity_poly.entity_id
_entity_poly.type
_entity_poly.pdbx_seq_one_letter_code
_entity_poly.pdbx_strand_id
1 'polypeptide(L)'
;MEGEAAGRRSVQAAAGEEGGMMEEIKVKRKRGRVELRRIEDRTSRQVRFSKRRSGLFKKARELSVLCDAEVALVVFSPAGRLYEFASSNSSIEKIFGRYWDIPNTTARETRVDRNIQVKHIWSISDISNPTLFYMITLYAN
;
A
#
# COMPACT_ATOMS: atom_id res chain seq x y z
N MET A 1 -66.35 48.78 -42.55
CA MET A 1 -65.95 49.69 -41.46
C MET A 1 -65.96 48.87 -40.19
N GLU A 2 -64.90 48.58 -39.46
CA GLU A 2 -63.44 48.67 -39.58
C GLU A 2 -62.98 47.38 -38.82
N GLY A 3 -61.99 46.61 -39.26
CA GLY A 3 -60.60 47.02 -39.22
C GLY A 3 -60.05 46.92 -37.79
N GLU A 4 -59.63 45.72 -37.34
CA GLU A 4 -58.57 45.64 -36.32
C GLU A 4 -57.76 44.35 -36.46
N ALA A 5 -56.55 44.53 -36.99
CA ALA A 5 -55.46 43.59 -36.92
C ALA A 5 -54.68 43.84 -35.63
N ALA A 6 -54.19 42.79 -34.95
CA ALA A 6 -52.81 42.73 -34.45
C ALA A 6 -52.58 41.53 -33.52
N GLY A 7 -51.46 40.85 -33.75
CA GLY A 7 -50.63 40.37 -32.64
C GLY A 7 -50.84 38.93 -32.22
N ARG A 8 -50.36 37.98 -33.03
CA ARG A 8 -49.83 36.72 -32.51
C ARG A 8 -48.63 37.05 -31.62
N ARG A 9 -48.85 37.27 -30.32
CA ARG A 9 -47.75 37.25 -29.34
C ARG A 9 -47.48 35.78 -29.03
N SER A 10 -46.48 35.26 -29.73
CA SER A 10 -45.62 34.18 -29.25
C SER A 10 -45.00 34.62 -27.92
N VAL A 11 -45.69 34.39 -26.82
CA VAL A 11 -45.07 34.36 -25.50
C VAL A 11 -44.46 32.97 -25.33
N GLN A 12 -43.13 32.96 -25.43
CA GLN A 12 -42.27 31.83 -25.16
C GLN A 12 -42.66 31.16 -23.84
N ALA A 13 -42.90 29.86 -23.89
CA ALA A 13 -42.81 29.01 -22.72
C ALA A 13 -41.35 29.04 -22.26
N ALA A 14 -41.04 29.84 -21.25
CA ALA A 14 -39.80 29.72 -20.50
C ALA A 14 -39.89 28.41 -19.70
N ALA A 15 -39.41 27.32 -20.30
CA ALA A 15 -39.01 26.15 -19.56
C ALA A 15 -37.80 26.58 -18.72
N GLY A 16 -38.05 26.99 -17.48
CA GLY A 16 -37.01 27.08 -16.47
C GLY A 16 -36.46 25.67 -16.26
N GLU A 17 -35.26 25.43 -16.76
CA GLU A 17 -34.43 24.31 -16.35
C GLU A 17 -34.05 24.54 -14.89
N GLU A 18 -34.92 24.14 -13.96
CA GLU A 18 -34.46 23.79 -12.62
C GLU A 18 -33.74 22.44 -12.72
N GLY A 19 -32.49 22.52 -13.18
CA GLY A 19 -31.49 21.49 -12.97
C GLY A 19 -31.24 21.41 -11.47
N GLY A 20 -32.13 20.74 -10.74
CA GLY A 20 -31.90 20.33 -9.37
C GLY A 20 -30.63 19.48 -9.35
N MET A 21 -29.55 20.05 -8.81
CA MET A 21 -28.39 19.27 -8.39
C MET A 21 -28.91 18.22 -7.41
N MET A 22 -29.07 16.98 -7.87
CA MET A 22 -29.24 15.86 -6.96
C MET A 22 -27.95 15.79 -6.14
N GLU A 23 -28.00 16.33 -4.92
CA GLU A 23 -26.96 16.13 -3.94
C GLU A 23 -26.92 14.62 -3.68
N GLU A 24 -25.95 13.95 -4.32
CA GLU A 24 -25.80 12.52 -4.23
C GLU A 24 -25.40 12.19 -2.79
N ILE A 25 -26.40 11.86 -1.96
CA ILE A 25 -26.18 11.42 -0.58
C ILE A 25 -25.25 10.22 -0.66
N LYS A 26 -23.98 10.45 -0.31
CA LYS A 26 -22.92 9.45 -0.40
C LYS A 26 -23.13 8.41 0.69
N VAL A 27 -24.04 7.48 0.46
CA VAL A 27 -24.35 6.38 1.38
C VAL A 27 -23.06 5.60 1.63
N LYS A 28 -22.54 5.69 2.86
CA LYS A 28 -21.31 5.04 3.29
C LYS A 28 -21.56 3.54 3.39
N ARG A 29 -21.35 2.81 2.28
CA ARG A 29 -21.52 1.36 2.21
C ARG A 29 -20.67 0.68 3.30
N LYS A 30 -21.29 -0.25 4.03
CA LYS A 30 -20.60 -1.09 5.02
C LYS A 30 -19.49 -1.89 4.33
N ARG A 31 -18.38 -2.10 5.04
CA ARG A 31 -17.21 -2.79 4.51
C ARG A 31 -17.55 -4.26 4.25
N GLY A 32 -17.65 -4.67 2.99
CA GLY A 32 -17.89 -6.06 2.61
C GLY A 32 -16.69 -6.95 2.86
N ARG A 33 -16.93 -8.27 2.89
CA ARG A 33 -15.87 -9.30 2.91
C ARG A 33 -15.01 -9.15 1.66
N VAL A 34 -13.70 -9.30 1.82
CA VAL A 34 -12.72 -9.22 0.72
C VAL A 34 -11.97 -10.55 0.69
N GLU A 35 -11.85 -11.14 -0.50
CA GLU A 35 -11.02 -12.33 -0.73
C GLU A 35 -9.53 -12.02 -0.53
N LEU A 36 -8.79 -12.99 0.00
CA LEU A 36 -7.35 -12.85 0.22
C LEU A 36 -6.59 -13.20 -1.06
N ARG A 37 -6.62 -12.27 -2.02
CA ARG A 37 -5.84 -12.31 -3.26
C ARG A 37 -5.30 -10.93 -3.62
N ARG A 38 -4.39 -10.86 -4.59
CA ARG A 38 -3.94 -9.59 -5.16
C ARG A 38 -5.15 -8.82 -5.71
N ILE A 39 -5.20 -7.52 -5.42
CA ILE A 39 -6.22 -6.63 -5.97
C ILE A 39 -5.73 -6.18 -7.34
N GLU A 40 -6.44 -6.54 -8.40
CA GLU A 40 -5.98 -6.21 -9.76
C GLU A 40 -6.16 -4.73 -10.10
N ASP A 41 -7.33 -4.17 -9.78
CA ASP A 41 -7.61 -2.74 -9.99
C ASP A 41 -6.62 -1.85 -9.23
N ARG A 42 -5.87 -1.04 -9.98
CA ARG A 42 -4.78 -0.21 -9.47
C ARG A 42 -5.28 0.84 -8.47
N THR A 43 -6.42 1.47 -8.75
CA THR A 43 -6.97 2.54 -7.89
C THR A 43 -7.45 1.96 -6.57
N SER A 44 -8.24 0.88 -6.61
CA SER A 44 -8.66 0.14 -5.42
C SER A 44 -7.47 -0.41 -4.62
N ARG A 45 -6.44 -0.91 -5.31
CA ARG A 45 -5.21 -1.40 -4.67
C ARG A 45 -4.49 -0.28 -3.94
N GLN A 46 -4.34 0.90 -4.54
CA GLN A 46 -3.68 2.06 -3.90
C GLN A 46 -4.44 2.54 -2.65
N VAL A 47 -5.76 2.66 -2.75
CA VAL A 47 -6.60 3.08 -1.61
C VAL A 47 -6.56 2.04 -0.49
N ARG A 48 -6.68 0.75 -0.83
CA ARG A 48 -6.62 -0.34 0.16
C ARG A 48 -5.23 -0.48 0.77
N PHE A 49 -4.16 -0.35 -0.01
CA PHE A 49 -2.79 -0.33 0.48
C PHE A 49 -2.63 0.76 1.53
N SER A 50 -3.05 2.00 1.22
CA SER A 50 -2.96 3.12 2.14
C SER A 50 -3.72 2.84 3.45
N LYS A 51 -4.98 2.38 3.35
CA LYS A 51 -5.80 2.06 4.53
C LYS A 51 -5.26 0.88 5.34
N ARG A 52 -4.81 -0.19 4.69
CA ARG A 52 -4.26 -1.38 5.36
C ARG A 52 -2.91 -1.09 6.00
N ARG A 53 -2.03 -0.36 5.33
CA ARG A 53 -0.75 0.12 5.87
C ARG A 53 -0.97 0.94 7.13
N SER A 54 -1.84 1.96 7.08
CA SER A 54 -2.14 2.77 8.26
C SER A 54 -2.75 1.94 9.41
N GLY A 55 -3.65 1.00 9.10
CA GLY A 55 -4.21 0.10 10.10
C GLY A 55 -3.17 -0.83 10.73
N LEU A 56 -2.25 -1.38 9.93
CA LEU A 56 -1.17 -2.25 10.39
C LEU A 56 -0.19 -1.49 11.29
N PHE A 57 0.19 -0.27 10.91
CA PHE A 57 1.04 0.60 11.72
C PHE A 57 0.39 0.92 13.06
N LYS A 58 -0.93 1.17 13.08
CA LYS A 58 -1.67 1.38 14.31
C LYS A 58 -1.59 0.13 15.21
N LYS A 59 -1.76 -1.07 14.64
CA LYS A 59 -1.67 -2.33 15.39
C LYS A 59 -0.26 -2.61 15.92
N ALA A 60 0.77 -2.36 15.13
CA ALA A 60 2.16 -2.49 15.57
C ALA A 60 2.46 -1.56 16.76
N ARG A 61 1.98 -0.31 16.71
CA ARG A 61 2.09 0.65 17.81
C ARG A 61 1.29 0.23 19.05
N GLU A 62 0.04 -0.21 18.88
CA GLU A 62 -0.77 -0.72 19.98
C GLU A 62 -0.04 -1.87 20.70
N LEU A 63 0.51 -2.83 19.94
CA LEU A 63 1.28 -3.93 20.50
C LEU A 63 2.53 -3.47 21.25
N SER A 64 3.33 -2.58 20.65
CA SER A 64 4.56 -2.10 21.28
C SER A 64 4.29 -1.38 22.60
N VAL A 65 3.20 -0.60 22.67
CA VAL A 65 2.86 0.17 23.89
C VAL A 65 2.20 -0.72 24.95
N LEU A 66 1.26 -1.58 24.56
CA LEU A 66 0.47 -2.37 25.52
C LEU A 66 1.30 -3.49 26.17
N CYS A 67 2.28 -4.02 25.46
CA CYS A 67 3.05 -5.17 25.90
C CYS A 67 4.54 -4.85 26.14
N ASP A 68 4.93 -3.57 26.07
CA ASP A 68 6.34 -3.13 26.10
C ASP A 68 7.25 -3.94 25.17
N ALA A 69 6.70 -4.30 24.00
CA ALA A 69 7.37 -5.16 23.03
C ALA A 69 8.17 -4.31 22.03
N GLU A 70 9.39 -4.74 21.73
CA GLU A 70 10.15 -4.17 20.63
C GLU A 70 9.62 -4.71 19.29
N VAL A 71 9.02 -3.81 18.52
CA VAL A 71 8.36 -4.12 17.25
C VAL A 71 8.98 -3.26 16.15
N ALA A 72 9.42 -3.90 15.07
CA ALA A 72 9.83 -3.24 13.84
C ALA A 72 8.91 -3.67 12.68
N LEU A 73 8.55 -2.73 11.81
CA LEU A 73 7.75 -2.98 10.62
C LEU A 73 8.33 -2.21 9.44
N VAL A 74 8.58 -2.91 8.34
CA VAL A 74 9.04 -2.35 7.07
C VAL A 74 8.05 -2.71 5.97
N VAL A 75 7.60 -1.73 5.19
CA VAL A 75 6.68 -1.92 4.07
C VAL A 75 7.15 -1.14 2.85
N PHE A 76 7.43 -1.85 1.76
CA PHE A 76 7.67 -1.25 0.45
C PHE A 76 6.38 -1.21 -0.36
N SER A 77 6.06 -0.05 -0.92
CA SER A 77 5.01 0.03 -1.95
C SER A 77 5.54 -0.47 -3.30
N PRO A 78 4.65 -0.89 -4.22
CA PRO A 78 5.05 -1.20 -5.59
C PRO A 78 5.71 -0.04 -6.35
N ALA A 79 5.57 1.20 -5.86
CA ALA A 79 6.22 2.39 -6.39
C ALA A 79 7.60 2.65 -5.77
N GLY A 80 8.16 1.71 -5.01
CA GLY A 80 9.48 1.83 -4.37
C GLY A 80 9.51 2.67 -3.09
N ARG A 81 8.37 3.25 -2.66
CA ARG A 81 8.33 4.04 -1.42
C ARG A 81 8.44 3.14 -0.19
N LEU A 82 9.39 3.47 0.69
CA LEU A 82 9.57 2.87 2.01
C LEU A 82 8.63 3.50 3.03
N TYR A 83 8.03 2.66 3.86
CA TYR A 83 7.31 3.05 5.07
C TYR A 83 7.78 2.17 6.21
N GLU A 84 8.19 2.79 7.32
CA GLU A 84 8.77 2.07 8.45
C GLU A 84 8.23 2.55 9.79
N PHE A 85 8.25 1.65 10.76
CA PHE A 85 7.90 1.90 12.16
C PHE A 85 8.84 1.11 13.06
N ALA A 86 9.29 1.73 14.14
CA ALA A 86 10.00 1.09 15.25
C ALA A 86 9.36 1.53 16.58
N SER A 87 9.46 0.70 17.61
CA SER A 87 9.01 1.06 18.97
C SER A 87 9.79 2.26 19.51
N SER A 88 9.18 3.04 20.41
CA SER A 88 9.75 4.32 20.88
C SER A 88 11.14 4.20 21.53
N ASN A 89 11.45 3.04 22.09
CA ASN A 89 12.65 2.81 22.89
C ASN A 89 13.80 2.17 22.06
N SER A 90 13.59 1.95 20.75
CA SER A 90 14.51 1.21 19.89
C SER A 90 14.52 1.75 18.47
N SER A 91 15.69 1.82 17.84
CA SER A 91 15.79 2.12 16.41
C SER A 91 15.54 0.85 15.59
N ILE A 92 15.19 1.01 14.32
CA ILE A 92 14.94 -0.13 13.45
C ILE A 92 16.20 -0.99 13.26
N GLU A 93 17.37 -0.35 13.20
CA GLU A 93 18.68 -0.97 13.11
C GLU A 93 18.98 -1.81 14.35
N LYS A 94 18.63 -1.32 15.55
CA LYS A 94 18.84 -2.06 16.81
C LYS A 94 17.99 -3.33 16.87
N ILE A 95 16.74 -3.27 16.41
CA ILE A 95 15.86 -4.45 16.37
C ILE A 95 16.39 -5.47 15.34
N PHE A 96 16.78 -5.02 14.15
CA PHE A 96 17.35 -5.90 13.13
C PHE A 96 18.73 -6.47 13.52
N GLY A 97 19.57 -5.69 14.20
CA GLY A 97 20.86 -6.18 14.72
C GLY A 97 20.66 -7.33 15.68
N ARG A 98 19.77 -7.17 16.67
CA ARG A 98 19.44 -8.26 17.60
C ARG A 98 18.87 -9.49 16.91
N TYR A 99 18.10 -9.32 15.83
CA TYR A 99 17.59 -10.44 15.03
C TYR A 99 18.73 -11.21 14.34
N TRP A 100 19.72 -10.49 13.80
CA TRP A 100 20.89 -11.10 13.16
C TRP A 100 21.81 -11.82 14.15
N ASP A 101 21.90 -11.30 15.38
CA ASP A 101 22.71 -11.87 16.46
C ASP A 101 22.06 -13.09 17.14
N ILE A 102 20.81 -13.46 16.81
CA ILE A 102 20.16 -14.64 17.39
C ILE A 102 20.93 -15.91 16.96
N PRO A 103 21.52 -16.67 17.90
CA PRO A 103 22.24 -17.89 17.54
C PRO A 103 21.28 -18.91 16.90
N ASN A 104 21.73 -19.53 15.80
CA ASN A 104 20.96 -20.48 14.96
C ASN A 104 20.36 -21.70 15.70
N THR A 105 20.65 -21.87 17.00
CA THR A 105 20.13 -22.94 17.86
C THR A 105 18.62 -22.83 18.11
N THR A 106 18.07 -21.63 18.25
CA THR A 106 16.63 -21.43 18.56
C THR A 106 15.77 -21.23 17.29
N ALA A 107 16.39 -21.13 16.12
CA ALA A 107 15.74 -20.80 14.84
C ALA A 107 14.91 -21.93 14.20
N ARG A 108 14.73 -23.08 14.88
CA ARG A 108 14.00 -24.23 14.33
C ARG A 108 12.49 -24.22 14.59
N GLU A 109 12.01 -23.44 15.56
CA GLU A 109 10.58 -23.42 15.94
C GLU A 109 9.73 -22.38 15.21
N THR A 110 10.31 -21.30 14.68
CA THR A 110 9.57 -20.24 13.97
C THR A 110 9.45 -20.48 12.46
N ARG A 111 9.29 -21.74 12.03
CA ARG A 111 9.04 -22.12 10.62
C ARG A 111 7.63 -21.75 10.13
N VAL A 112 7.22 -20.51 10.30
CA VAL A 112 6.18 -19.93 9.46
C VAL A 112 6.92 -19.19 8.33
N ASP A 113 6.98 -19.88 7.18
CA ASP A 113 7.23 -19.31 5.85
C ASP A 113 8.64 -18.84 5.46
N ARG A 114 9.64 -19.73 5.57
CA ARG A 114 10.82 -19.66 4.67
C ARG A 114 10.49 -19.90 3.18
N ASN A 115 9.24 -20.22 2.83
CA ASN A 115 8.82 -20.52 1.45
C ASN A 115 8.41 -19.29 0.63
N ILE A 116 8.42 -18.08 1.19
CA ILE A 116 8.13 -16.84 0.46
C ILE A 116 9.35 -15.92 0.67
N GLN A 117 10.18 -15.70 -0.36
CA GLN A 117 11.26 -14.68 -0.44
C GLN A 117 12.73 -15.06 -0.11
N VAL A 118 13.22 -16.27 -0.44
CA VAL A 118 14.69 -16.46 -0.61
C VAL A 118 15.09 -16.81 -2.06
N LYS A 119 14.14 -17.18 -2.92
CA LYS A 119 14.43 -17.50 -4.34
C LYS A 119 14.69 -16.27 -5.24
N HIS A 120 14.46 -15.03 -4.78
CA HIS A 120 14.55 -13.84 -5.64
C HIS A 120 15.58 -12.77 -5.24
N ILE A 121 16.30 -12.92 -4.12
CA ILE A 121 17.27 -11.91 -3.66
C ILE A 121 18.70 -12.21 -4.11
N TRP A 122 19.05 -13.47 -4.40
CA TRP A 122 20.41 -13.84 -4.84
C TRP A 122 20.65 -13.68 -6.35
N SER A 123 19.69 -13.20 -7.13
CA SER A 123 19.86 -13.03 -8.59
C SER A 123 20.17 -11.60 -9.03
N ILE A 124 20.28 -10.65 -8.10
CA ILE A 124 20.58 -9.25 -8.44
C ILE A 124 21.78 -8.78 -7.60
N SER A 125 22.93 -9.35 -7.92
CA SER A 125 24.17 -8.60 -7.91
C SER A 125 24.67 -8.67 -9.34
N ASP A 126 24.17 -7.74 -10.15
CA ASP A 126 24.64 -7.52 -11.51
C ASP A 126 26.15 -7.37 -11.46
N ILE A 127 26.79 -8.31 -12.13
CA ILE A 127 28.21 -8.41 -12.36
C ILE A 127 28.58 -7.21 -13.24
N SER A 128 28.87 -6.07 -12.61
CA SER A 128 29.52 -4.92 -13.26
C SER A 128 30.87 -4.62 -12.61
N ASN A 129 31.47 -5.60 -11.95
CA ASN A 129 32.82 -5.48 -11.42
C ASN A 129 33.77 -6.44 -12.15
N PRO A 130 34.49 -5.98 -13.19
CA PRO A 130 35.39 -6.81 -14.00
C PRO A 130 36.57 -7.39 -13.22
N THR A 131 36.78 -6.97 -11.97
CA THR A 131 37.83 -7.49 -11.09
C THR A 131 37.47 -8.85 -10.46
N LEU A 132 36.19 -9.12 -10.21
CA LEU A 132 35.72 -10.37 -9.59
C LEU A 132 35.67 -11.55 -10.57
N PHE A 133 35.52 -11.28 -11.87
CA PHE A 133 35.58 -12.33 -12.91
C PHE A 133 37.00 -12.89 -13.05
N TYR A 134 38.04 -12.04 -12.98
CA TYR A 134 39.44 -12.47 -13.08
C TYR A 134 39.94 -13.27 -11.86
N MET A 135 39.38 -13.03 -10.67
CA MET A 135 39.76 -13.76 -9.45
C MET A 135 39.18 -15.19 -9.40
N ILE A 136 38.03 -15.43 -10.02
CA ILE A 136 37.40 -16.75 -10.02
C ILE A 136 38.05 -17.68 -11.06
N THR A 137 38.52 -17.17 -12.20
CA THR A 137 39.19 -18.00 -13.22
C THR A 137 40.61 -18.44 -12.81
N LEU A 138 41.31 -17.67 -11.97
CA LEU A 138 42.69 -17.97 -11.54
C LEU A 138 42.80 -19.04 -10.43
N TYR A 139 41.72 -19.35 -9.72
CA TYR A 139 41.71 -20.35 -8.63
C TYR A 139 41.20 -21.74 -9.05
N ALA A 140 40.89 -21.93 -10.34
CA ALA A 140 40.35 -23.17 -10.89
C ALA A 140 41.27 -23.85 -11.93
N ASN A 141 42.60 -23.68 -11.78
CA ASN A 141 43.61 -24.52 -12.43
C ASN A 141 44.75 -24.81 -11.44
#